data_AF-A0A949N9F7-F1
#
_entry.id   AF-A0A949N9F7-F1
#
_cell.length_a   1.000
_cell.length_b   1.000
_cell.length_c   1.000
_cell.angle_alpha   90.00
_cell.angle_beta   90.00
_cell.angle_gamma   90.00
#
_symmetry.space_group_name_H-M   'P 1'
#
loop_
_entity.id
_entity.type
_entity.pdbx_description
1 polymer ?
#
loop_
_entity_poly.entity_id
_entity_poly.type
_entity_poly.pdbx_seq_one_letter_code
_entity_poly.pdbx_strand_id
1 'polypeptide(L)'
;MQQYNDKVGLAARNGGRISPLKVRNLYNSFCATLIRMSRMIEVEAATFETRFTSPYGLSITLIPYKDLFMVSVGSSPQCDIRVTDEEGWITAFDLALNHFLLIRSNHAVRSDAAV
;
A
#
# COMPACT_ATOMS: atom_id res chain seq x y z
N MET A 1 -18.97 -6.83 -1.68
CA MET A 1 -18.57 -5.71 -2.56
C MET A 1 -18.55 -4.37 -1.84
N GLN A 2 -19.52 -4.05 -0.98
CA GLN A 2 -19.57 -2.77 -0.24
C GLN A 2 -18.28 -2.47 0.54
N GLN A 3 -17.83 -3.39 1.40
CA GLN A 3 -16.60 -3.21 2.20
C GLN A 3 -15.33 -2.93 1.38
N TYR A 4 -15.23 -3.49 0.16
CA TYR A 4 -14.12 -3.22 -0.74
C TYR A 4 -14.17 -1.78 -1.25
N ASN A 5 -15.33 -1.34 -1.72
CA ASN A 5 -15.53 0.02 -2.23
C ASN A 5 -15.29 1.06 -1.12
N ASP A 6 -15.69 0.77 0.12
CA ASP A 6 -15.48 1.65 1.26
C ASP A 6 -13.97 1.81 1.57
N LYS A 7 -13.20 0.71 1.56
CA LYS A 7 -11.75 0.74 1.76
C LYS A 7 -11.05 1.54 0.64
N VAL A 8 -11.45 1.33 -0.61
CA VAL A 8 -10.88 2.07 -1.75
C VAL A 8 -11.19 3.56 -1.63
N GLY A 9 -12.45 3.90 -1.31
CA GLY A 9 -12.88 5.28 -1.10
C GLY A 9 -12.09 5.95 0.03
N LEU A 10 -11.87 5.26 1.15
CA LEU A 10 -11.07 5.73 2.27
C LEU A 10 -9.61 5.98 1.86
N ALA A 11 -8.97 5.01 1.20
CA ALA A 11 -7.57 5.11 0.78
C ALA A 11 -7.32 6.25 -0.22
N ALA A 12 -8.27 6.45 -1.14
CA ALA A 12 -8.18 7.44 -2.22
C ALA A 12 -8.38 8.89 -1.74
N ARG A 13 -8.91 9.12 -0.52
CA ARG A 13 -9.16 10.48 0.02
C ARG A 13 -7.93 11.38 -0.04
N ASN A 14 -6.76 10.79 0.12
CA ASN A 14 -5.50 11.51 0.16
C ASN A 14 -4.95 11.89 -1.23
N GLY A 15 -5.43 11.24 -2.30
CA GLY A 15 -5.00 11.50 -3.68
C GLY A 15 -5.35 12.90 -4.20
N GLY A 16 -6.36 13.57 -3.62
CA GLY A 16 -6.73 14.94 -4.00
C GLY A 16 -5.63 16.00 -3.80
N ARG A 17 -4.60 15.68 -3.01
CA ARG A 17 -3.43 16.55 -2.75
C ARG A 17 -2.42 16.56 -3.90
N ILE A 18 -2.49 15.56 -4.78
CA ILE A 18 -1.61 15.42 -5.94
C ILE A 18 -2.19 16.22 -7.09
N SER A 19 -1.47 17.23 -7.57
CA SER A 19 -1.91 18.15 -8.62
C SER A 19 -1.89 17.50 -10.01
N PRO A 20 -0.81 16.80 -10.45
CA PRO A 20 -0.81 16.13 -11.74
C PRO A 20 -1.83 15.00 -11.78
N LEU A 21 -2.80 15.08 -12.70
CA LEU A 21 -3.86 14.08 -12.84
C LEU A 21 -3.30 12.68 -13.09
N LYS A 22 -2.22 12.57 -13.89
CA LYS A 22 -1.54 11.29 -14.15
C LYS A 22 -1.05 10.64 -12.85
N VAL A 23 -0.35 11.39 -12.01
CA VAL A 23 0.19 10.88 -10.73
C VAL A 23 -0.93 10.57 -9.75
N ARG A 24 -1.99 11.39 -9.71
CA ARG A 24 -3.19 11.10 -8.90
C ARG A 24 -3.85 9.79 -9.30
N ASN A 25 -3.95 9.50 -10.59
CA ASN A 25 -4.50 8.24 -11.08
C ASN A 25 -3.62 7.05 -10.68
N LEU A 26 -2.30 7.21 -10.70
CA LEU A 26 -1.36 6.20 -10.21
C LEU A 26 -1.55 5.94 -8.71
N TYR A 27 -1.67 6.98 -7.89
CA TYR A 27 -1.97 6.86 -6.46
C TYR A 27 -3.26 6.08 -6.21
N ASN A 28 -4.35 6.47 -6.89
CA ASN A 28 -5.66 5.81 -6.74
C ASN A 28 -5.61 4.35 -7.20
N SER A 29 -4.91 4.08 -8.30
CA SER A 29 -4.68 2.72 -8.78
C SER A 29 -3.88 1.89 -7.76
N PHE A 30 -2.82 2.47 -7.18
CA PHE A 30 -2.00 1.80 -6.17
C PHE A 30 -2.84 1.38 -4.96
N CYS A 31 -3.62 2.30 -4.40
CA CYS A 31 -4.56 2.03 -3.30
C CYS A 31 -5.52 0.88 -3.63
N ALA A 32 -6.16 0.94 -4.81
CA ALA A 32 -7.12 -0.08 -5.22
C ALA A 32 -6.46 -1.45 -5.43
N THR A 33 -5.24 -1.47 -5.99
CA THR A 33 -4.49 -2.70 -6.22
C THR A 33 -4.04 -3.33 -4.91
N LEU A 34 -3.52 -2.55 -3.95
CA LEU A 34 -3.18 -3.06 -2.62
C LEU A 34 -4.37 -3.73 -1.93
N ILE A 35 -5.53 -3.07 -1.91
CA ILE A 35 -6.74 -3.62 -1.28
C ILE A 35 -7.18 -4.93 -1.96
N ARG A 36 -6.96 -5.07 -3.27
CA ARG A 36 -7.27 -6.30 -4.01
C ARG A 36 -6.32 -7.46 -3.69
N MET A 37 -5.10 -7.19 -3.22
CA MET A 37 -4.12 -8.26 -2.92
C MET A 37 -4.64 -9.24 -1.88
N SER A 38 -5.39 -8.76 -0.87
CA SER A 38 -5.94 -9.61 0.18
C SER A 38 -7.10 -8.94 0.91
N ARG A 39 -8.11 -9.73 1.27
CA ARG A 39 -9.25 -9.26 2.09
C ARG A 39 -8.83 -8.81 3.50
N MET A 40 -7.69 -9.31 3.98
CA MET A 40 -7.15 -9.06 5.32
C MET A 40 -6.36 -7.75 5.40
N ILE A 41 -6.21 -7.03 4.29
CA ILE A 41 -5.58 -5.71 4.28
C ILE A 41 -6.54 -4.71 4.89
N GLU A 42 -6.10 -4.05 5.94
CA GLU A 42 -6.76 -2.94 6.59
C GLU A 42 -6.23 -1.62 6.05
N VAL A 43 -7.06 -0.59 6.12
CA VAL A 43 -6.75 0.74 5.58
C VAL A 43 -7.04 1.76 6.66
N GLU A 44 -6.05 2.58 6.95
CA GLU A 44 -6.18 3.77 7.79
C GLU A 44 -5.83 5.00 6.95
N ALA A 45 -6.66 6.04 6.99
CA ALA A 45 -6.36 7.30 6.31
C ALA A 45 -6.22 8.41 7.36
N ALA A 46 -4.99 8.86 7.57
CA ALA A 46 -4.67 10.03 8.36
C ALA A 46 -4.65 11.29 7.46
N THR A 47 -4.50 12.47 8.09
CA THR A 47 -4.57 13.77 7.39
C THR A 47 -3.58 13.92 6.23
N PHE A 48 -2.41 13.27 6.30
CA PHE A 48 -1.36 13.41 5.30
C PHE A 48 -0.82 12.09 4.76
N GLU A 49 -1.43 10.97 5.12
CA GLU A 49 -0.96 9.66 4.69
C GLU A 49 -2.07 8.60 4.74
N THR A 50 -1.91 7.58 3.92
CA THR A 50 -2.76 6.39 3.93
C THR A 50 -1.90 5.19 4.25
N ARG A 51 -2.26 4.45 5.29
CA ARG A 51 -1.56 3.24 5.74
C ARG A 51 -2.35 1.99 5.38
N PHE A 52 -1.64 0.97 4.95
CA PHE A 52 -2.15 -0.35 4.67
C PHE A 52 -1.43 -1.33 5.59
N THR A 53 -2.20 -2.06 6.38
CA THR A 53 -1.68 -3.03 7.34
C THR A 53 -2.34 -4.38 7.13
N SER A 54 -1.74 -5.43 7.69
CA SER A 54 -2.43 -6.72 7.83
C SER A 54 -2.00 -7.43 9.11
N PRO A 55 -2.81 -8.37 9.62
CA PRO A 55 -2.48 -9.15 10.83
C PRO A 55 -1.15 -9.92 10.75
N TYR A 56 -0.66 -10.21 9.54
CA TYR A 56 0.59 -10.94 9.35
C TYR A 56 1.84 -10.05 9.43
N GLY A 57 1.67 -8.73 9.47
CA GLY A 57 2.79 -7.78 9.56
C GLY A 57 3.07 -6.99 8.29
N LEU A 58 2.22 -7.08 7.24
CA LEU A 58 2.25 -6.12 6.13
C LEU A 58 2.13 -4.71 6.71
N SER A 59 2.99 -3.80 6.27
CA SER A 59 2.94 -2.37 6.59
C SER A 59 3.39 -1.59 5.37
N ILE A 60 2.49 -0.79 4.81
CA ILE A 60 2.76 0.10 3.67
C ILE A 60 2.16 1.46 3.99
N THR A 61 2.94 2.52 3.83
CA THR A 61 2.48 3.90 4.01
C THR A 61 2.59 4.66 2.70
N LEU A 62 1.51 5.35 2.33
CA LEU A 62 1.47 6.24 1.17
C LEU A 62 1.36 7.69 1.63
N ILE A 63 2.29 8.53 1.19
CA ILE A 63 2.32 9.96 1.53
C ILE A 63 2.16 10.76 0.23
N PRO A 64 1.01 11.40 -0.03
CA PRO A 64 0.84 12.27 -1.19
C PRO A 64 1.60 13.59 -1.01
N TYR A 65 2.29 14.01 -2.06
CA TYR A 65 2.86 15.34 -2.22
C TYR A 65 2.18 16.05 -3.40
N LYS A 66 2.54 17.31 -3.62
CA LYS A 66 1.94 18.11 -4.70
C LYS A 66 2.13 17.47 -6.07
N ASP A 67 3.32 16.96 -6.38
CA ASP A 67 3.68 16.49 -7.72
C ASP A 67 4.00 14.99 -7.80
N LEU A 68 4.05 14.30 -6.66
CA LEU A 68 4.40 12.89 -6.52
C LEU A 68 3.67 12.27 -5.33
N PHE A 69 3.81 10.96 -5.12
CA PHE A 69 3.57 10.36 -3.80
C PHE A 69 4.73 9.43 -3.42
N MET A 70 4.96 9.27 -2.13
CA MET A 70 5.90 8.30 -1.60
C MET A 70 5.19 7.01 -1.21
N VAL A 71 5.84 5.89 -1.47
CA VAL A 71 5.46 4.56 -0.99
C VAL A 71 6.55 4.06 -0.08
N SER A 72 6.19 3.81 1.18
CA SER A 72 7.06 3.26 2.19
C SER A 72 6.63 1.83 2.48
N VAL A 73 7.52 0.85 2.29
CA VAL A 73 7.22 -0.58 2.50
C VAL A 73 8.04 -1.12 3.66
N GLY A 74 7.37 -1.79 4.60
CA GLY A 74 7.97 -2.40 5.78
C GLY A 74 8.13 -1.45 6.97
N SER A 75 8.42 -2.02 8.14
CA SER A 75 8.59 -1.29 9.40
C SER A 75 10.06 -1.09 9.78
N SER A 76 10.97 -1.98 9.37
CA SER A 76 12.43 -1.82 9.46
C SER A 76 13.16 -3.01 8.81
N PRO A 77 14.11 -2.82 7.86
CA PRO A 77 14.40 -1.55 7.18
C PRO A 77 13.23 -1.14 6.29
N GLN A 78 12.86 0.14 6.36
CA GLN A 78 11.83 0.72 5.52
C GLN A 78 12.42 1.05 4.14
N CYS A 79 11.72 0.66 3.07
CA CYS A 79 12.09 1.02 1.70
C CYS A 79 11.14 2.09 1.18
N ASP A 80 11.69 3.25 0.82
CA ASP A 80 10.91 4.39 0.33
C ASP A 80 11.11 4.58 -1.18
N ILE A 81 10.02 4.56 -1.93
CA ILE A 81 9.98 4.80 -3.37
C ILE A 81 9.20 6.07 -3.66
N ARG A 82 9.76 6.93 -4.51
CA ARG A 82 9.07 8.11 -5.05
C ARG A 82 8.37 7.72 -6.33
N VAL A 83 7.07 8.02 -6.44
CA VAL A 83 6.26 7.69 -7.61
C VAL A 83 5.81 8.97 -8.31
N THR A 84 6.40 9.20 -9.49
CA THR A 84 6.09 10.29 -10.42
C THR A 84 5.48 9.78 -11.73
N ASP A 85 5.59 8.48 -11.99
CA ASP A 85 5.27 7.83 -13.26
C ASP A 85 4.97 6.34 -13.06
N GLU A 86 4.72 5.66 -14.17
CA GLU A 86 4.36 4.23 -14.20
C GLU A 86 5.51 3.32 -13.78
N GLU A 87 6.77 3.69 -14.06
CA GLU A 87 7.93 2.87 -13.67
C GLU A 87 8.11 2.88 -12.15
N GLY A 88 8.01 4.06 -11.53
CA GLY A 88 7.99 4.19 -10.07
C GLY A 88 6.81 3.44 -9.45
N TRP A 89 5.64 3.45 -10.10
CA TRP A 89 4.47 2.71 -9.63
C TRP A 89 4.70 1.20 -9.64
N ILE A 90 5.24 0.65 -10.74
CA ILE A 90 5.55 -0.78 -10.88
C ILE A 90 6.57 -1.19 -9.82
N THR A 91 7.66 -0.43 -9.71
CA THR A 91 8.73 -0.69 -8.72
C THR A 91 8.20 -0.71 -7.30
N ALA A 92 7.39 0.28 -6.92
CA ALA A 92 6.78 0.35 -5.59
C ALA A 92 5.82 -0.82 -5.34
N PHE A 93 5.07 -1.24 -6.36
CA PHE A 93 4.11 -2.33 -6.24
C PHE A 93 4.81 -3.68 -6.10
N ASP A 94 5.85 -3.94 -6.89
CA ASP A 94 6.64 -5.16 -6.80
C ASP A 94 7.29 -5.30 -5.43
N LEU A 95 7.80 -4.20 -4.85
CA LEU A 95 8.31 -4.19 -3.48
C LEU A 95 7.21 -4.50 -2.44
N ALA A 96 6.05 -3.88 -2.56
CA ALA A 96 4.90 -4.14 -1.69
C ALA A 96 4.43 -5.61 -1.77
N LEU A 97 4.38 -6.17 -2.98
CA LEU A 97 4.01 -7.56 -3.23
C LEU A 97 5.05 -8.53 -2.64
N ASN A 98 6.33 -8.29 -2.90
CA ASN A 98 7.41 -9.11 -2.34
C ASN A 98 7.38 -9.10 -0.82
N HIS A 99 7.20 -7.93 -0.20
CA HIS A 99 7.05 -7.82 1.25
C HIS A 99 5.84 -8.61 1.78
N PHE A 100 4.69 -8.51 1.10
CA PHE A 100 3.49 -9.28 1.46
C PHE A 100 3.73 -10.81 1.36
N LEU A 101 4.40 -11.28 0.32
CA LEU A 101 4.69 -12.70 0.11
C LEU A 101 5.70 -13.23 1.13
N LEU A 102 6.79 -12.50 1.39
CA LEU A 102 7.81 -12.88 2.36
C LEU A 102 7.22 -13.04 3.77
N ILE A 103 6.39 -12.08 4.18
CA ILE A 103 5.72 -12.11 5.48
C ILE A 103 4.76 -13.29 5.60
N ARG A 104 3.98 -13.58 4.56
CA ARG A 104 3.07 -14.73 4.56
C ARG A 104 3.83 -16.05 4.65
N SER A 105 4.93 -16.20 3.92
CA SER A 105 5.76 -17.41 4.00
C SER A 105 6.36 -17.60 5.39
N ASN A 106 6.88 -16.54 6.00
CA ASN A 106 7.43 -16.60 7.36
C ASN A 106 6.38 -16.97 8.41
N HIS A 107 5.14 -16.50 8.24
CA HIS A 107 4.06 -16.87 9.16
C HIS A 107 3.61 -18.32 8.98
N ALA A 108 3.54 -18.83 7.75
CA ALA A 108 3.17 -20.23 7.47
C ALA A 108 4.17 -21.22 8.11
N VAL A 109 5.47 -20.93 8.03
CA VAL A 109 6.52 -21.76 8.64
C VAL A 109 6.41 -21.77 10.18
N ARG A 110 6.03 -20.64 10.80
CA ARG A 110 5.89 -20.55 12.27
C ARG A 110 4.67 -21.29 12.80
N SER A 111 3.59 -21.39 12.04
CA SER A 111 2.41 -22.18 12.45
C SER A 111 2.68 -23.68 12.44
N ASP A 112 3.54 -24.17 11.54
CA ASP A 112 3.87 -25.59 11.43
C ASP A 112 4.89 -26.04 12.49
N ALA A 113 5.75 -25.13 12.97
CA ALA A 113 6.72 -25.40 14.04
C ALA A 113 6.12 -25.40 15.46
N ALA A 114 4.85 -25.02 15.61
CA ALA A 114 4.15 -24.92 16.89
C ALA A 114 3.21 -26.12 17.18
N VAL A 115 3.30 -27.20 16.39
CA VAL A 115 2.51 -28.45 16.52
C VAL A 115 3.40 -29.59 16.97
#